data_AF-A0A3N5RBH9-F1
#
_entry.id   AF-A0A3N5RBH9-F1
#
_cell.length_a   1.000
_cell.length_b   1.000
_cell.length_c   1.000
_cell.angle_alpha   90.00
_cell.angle_beta   90.00
_cell.angle_gamma   90.00
#
_symmetry.space_group_name_H-M   'P 1'
#
loop_
_entity.id
_entity.type
_entity.pdbx_description
1 polymer ?
#
loop_
_entity_poly.entity_id
_entity_poly.type
_entity_poly.pdbx_seq_one_letter_code
_entity_poly.pdbx_strand_id
1 'polypeptide(L)'
;MTKIVIIDSQIAGISGDMLLSSLIDVGANKKKVIDSIYACQDYFKEARIRKVDFLKTTSHGISCTKFLFDYSDSAHSRAGSVVYKAISACSDSLDLSNVAKSFVLNSLKRIIL
;
A
#
# COMPACT_ATOMS: atom_id res chain seq x y z
N MET A 1 2.63 -6.34 -28.02
CA MET A 1 2.71 -7.56 -27.19
C MET A 1 2.50 -7.16 -25.74
N THR A 2 1.45 -7.67 -25.09
CA THR A 2 1.23 -7.50 -23.66
C THR A 2 2.25 -8.34 -22.89
N LYS A 3 3.05 -7.72 -22.03
CA LYS A 3 3.97 -8.44 -21.13
C LYS A 3 3.21 -8.76 -19.85
N ILE A 4 3.06 -10.04 -19.53
CA ILE A 4 2.39 -10.51 -18.31
C ILE A 4 3.46 -11.02 -17.35
N VAL A 5 3.47 -10.51 -16.12
CA VAL A 5 4.31 -10.98 -15.03
C VAL A 5 3.39 -11.56 -13.96
N ILE A 6 3.67 -12.80 -13.54
CA ILE A 6 2.94 -13.49 -12.47
C ILE A 6 3.87 -13.58 -11.27
N ILE A 7 3.40 -13.09 -10.11
CA ILE A 7 4.15 -13.11 -8.85
C ILE A 7 3.30 -13.82 -7.81
N ASP A 8 3.76 -14.94 -7.29
CA ASP A 8 3.18 -15.56 -6.09
C ASP A 8 3.88 -14.97 -4.85
N SER A 9 3.21 -14.02 -4.21
CA SER A 9 3.76 -13.30 -3.07
C SER A 9 3.91 -14.17 -1.82
N GLN A 10 3.06 -15.20 -1.66
CA GLN A 10 3.07 -16.07 -0.48
C GLN A 10 4.27 -17.01 -0.50
N ILE A 11 4.60 -17.57 -1.67
CA ILE A 11 5.77 -18.43 -1.84
C ILE A 11 7.07 -17.63 -1.92
N ALA A 12 7.05 -16.47 -2.57
CA ALA A 12 8.23 -15.62 -2.73
C ALA A 12 8.64 -14.86 -1.45
N GLY A 13 7.79 -14.86 -0.42
CA GLY A 13 8.06 -14.16 0.84
C GLY A 13 8.16 -12.64 0.70
N ILE A 14 7.41 -12.04 -0.23
CA ILE A 14 7.44 -10.58 -0.42
C ILE A 14 6.47 -9.90 0.54
N SER A 15 6.96 -8.89 1.26
CA SER A 15 6.12 -8.03 2.11
C SER A 15 5.36 -7.00 1.28
N GLY A 16 4.34 -6.36 1.88
CA GLY A 16 3.48 -5.40 1.18
C GLY A 16 4.23 -4.15 0.68
N ASP A 17 5.18 -3.65 1.44
CA ASP A 17 6.05 -2.53 1.05
C ASP A 17 7.03 -2.90 -0.07
N MET A 18 7.52 -4.14 -0.09
CA MET A 18 8.32 -4.66 -1.20
C MET A 18 7.50 -4.77 -2.48
N LEU A 19 6.27 -5.27 -2.41
CA LEU A 19 5.36 -5.31 -3.55
C LEU A 19 5.09 -3.89 -4.08
N LEU A 20 4.77 -2.96 -3.18
CA LEU A 20 4.51 -1.56 -3.54
C LEU A 20 5.74 -0.91 -4.20
N SER A 21 6.93 -1.12 -3.64
CA SER A 21 8.19 -0.63 -4.21
C SER A 21 8.47 -1.23 -5.59
N SER A 22 8.20 -2.52 -5.77
CA SER A 22 8.38 -3.22 -7.05
C SER A 22 7.46 -2.65 -8.13
N LEU A 23 6.20 -2.33 -7.79
CA LEU A 23 5.26 -1.68 -8.70
C LEU A 23 5.76 -0.30 -9.16
N ILE A 24 6.30 0.49 -8.24
CA ILE A 24 6.94 1.77 -8.58
C ILE A 24 8.16 1.54 -9.48
N ASP A 25 8.98 0.53 -9.19
CA ASP A 25 10.18 0.21 -9.95
C ASP A 25 9.88 -0.13 -11.42
N VAL A 26 8.79 -0.89 -11.66
CA VAL A 26 8.33 -1.26 -13.01
C VAL A 26 7.50 -0.19 -13.72
N GLY A 27 7.36 1.01 -13.13
CA GLY A 27 6.79 2.19 -13.78
C GLY A 27 5.40 2.61 -13.33
N ALA A 28 4.89 2.13 -12.19
CA ALA A 28 3.67 2.69 -11.62
C ALA A 28 3.85 4.18 -11.28
N ASN A 29 2.76 4.95 -11.38
CA ASN A 29 2.79 6.40 -11.14
C ASN A 29 3.06 6.70 -9.65
N LYS A 30 4.31 7.06 -9.34
CA LYS A 30 4.77 7.38 -7.98
C LYS A 30 3.92 8.45 -7.30
N LYS A 31 3.59 9.55 -7.98
CA LYS A 31 2.80 10.63 -7.39
C LYS A 31 1.41 10.14 -7.00
N LYS A 32 0.72 9.43 -7.89
CA LYS A 32 -0.61 8.87 -7.63
C LYS A 32 -0.61 7.93 -6.41
N VAL A 33 0.41 7.09 -6.30
CA VAL A 33 0.56 6.17 -5.15
C VAL A 33 0.78 6.94 -3.86
N ILE A 34 1.69 7.93 -3.85
CA ILE A 34 1.95 8.77 -2.66
C ILE A 34 0.69 9.53 -2.24
N ASP A 35 -0.01 10.18 -3.18
CA ASP A 35 -1.25 10.91 -2.90
C ASP A 35 -2.31 9.99 -2.28
N SER A 36 -2.43 8.75 -2.79
CA SER A 36 -3.37 7.74 -2.26
C SER A 36 -2.99 7.29 -0.84
N ILE A 37 -1.70 7.16 -0.53
CA ILE A 37 -1.23 6.84 0.83
C ILE A 37 -1.59 7.97 1.81
N TYR A 38 -1.41 9.23 1.40
CA TYR A 38 -1.82 10.36 2.24
C TYR A 38 -3.33 10.44 2.43
N ALA A 39 -4.13 10.11 1.41
CA ALA A 39 -5.59 10.07 1.55
C ALA A 39 -6.07 9.08 2.64
N CYS A 40 -5.35 7.97 2.85
CA CYS A 40 -5.66 7.03 3.92
C CYS A 40 -5.56 7.64 5.32
N GLN A 41 -4.69 8.64 5.52
CA GLN A 41 -4.47 9.25 6.83
C GLN A 41 -5.76 9.85 7.41
N ASP A 42 -6.61 10.45 6.58
CA ASP A 42 -7.82 11.15 7.01
C ASP A 42 -8.86 10.20 7.64
N TYR A 43 -8.67 8.89 7.51
CA TYR A 43 -9.52 7.86 8.08
C TYR A 43 -8.99 7.27 9.39
N PHE A 44 -7.81 7.70 9.86
CA PHE A 44 -7.19 7.26 11.10
C PHE A 44 -6.76 8.48 11.94
N LYS A 45 -7.66 9.00 12.78
CA LYS A 45 -7.46 10.26 13.52
C LYS A 45 -6.24 10.28 14.44
N GLU A 46 -5.84 9.12 14.96
CA GLU A 46 -4.70 8.99 15.87
C GLU A 46 -3.36 8.83 15.13
N ALA A 47 -3.42 8.65 13.81
CA ALA A 47 -2.25 8.41 12.96
C ALA A 47 -1.95 9.64 12.11
N ARG A 48 -0.66 9.97 12.00
CA ARG A 48 -0.16 11.04 11.14
C ARG A 48 1.09 10.60 10.42
N ILE A 49 1.05 10.67 9.10
CA ILE A 49 2.15 10.42 8.20
C ILE A 49 3.07 11.64 8.24
N ARG A 50 4.35 11.40 8.52
CA ARG A 50 5.41 12.42 8.53
C ARG A 50 6.14 12.46 7.20
N LYS A 51 6.40 11.29 6.60
CA LYS A 51 7.08 11.17 5.32
C LYS A 51 6.67 9.90 4.57
N VAL A 52 6.44 10.05 3.28
CA VAL A 52 6.28 8.95 2.32
C VAL A 52 7.17 9.27 1.12
N ASP A 53 8.03 8.33 0.73
CA ASP A 53 8.80 8.45 -0.50
C ASP A 53 9.19 7.07 -1.06
N PHE A 54 9.61 7.06 -2.33
CA PHE A 54 10.22 5.92 -3.00
C PHE A 54 11.58 6.34 -3.54
N LEU A 55 12.64 5.70 -3.06
CA LEU A 55 14.02 6.05 -3.37
C LEU A 55 14.66 4.94 -4.20
N LYS A 56 15.33 5.31 -5.30
CA LYS A 56 16.21 4.38 -6.01
C LYS A 56 17.41 4.07 -5.12
N THR A 57 17.75 2.81 -5.02
CA THR A 57 18.90 2.31 -4.25
C THR A 57 19.57 1.18 -5.03
N THR A 58 20.78 0.83 -4.61
CA THR A 58 21.48 -0.36 -5.12
C THR A 58 21.77 -1.27 -3.94
N SER A 59 21.53 -2.57 -4.10
CA SER A 59 21.91 -3.60 -3.14
C SER A 59 22.64 -4.71 -3.88
N HIS A 60 23.88 -5.01 -3.49
CA HIS A 60 24.70 -6.05 -4.13
C HIS A 60 24.77 -5.93 -5.66
N GLY A 61 24.83 -4.70 -6.19
CA GLY A 61 24.87 -4.42 -7.63
C GLY A 61 23.52 -4.45 -8.36
N ILE A 62 22.42 -4.74 -7.66
CA ILE A 62 21.06 -4.75 -8.22
C ILE A 62 20.39 -3.40 -7.93
N SER A 63 19.86 -2.75 -8.97
CA SER A 63 19.05 -1.54 -8.82
C SER A 63 17.66 -1.89 -8.29
N CYS A 64 17.26 -1.26 -7.20
CA CYS A 64 15.99 -1.49 -6.53
C CYS A 64 15.31 -0.14 -6.19
N THR A 65 14.03 -0.20 -5.88
CA THR A 65 13.30 0.90 -5.23
C THR A 65 13.05 0.54 -3.78
N LYS A 66 13.33 1.48 -2.87
CA LYS A 66 13.06 1.38 -1.42
C LYS A 66 11.87 2.26 -1.06
N PHE A 67 10.90 1.71 -0.34
CA PHE A 67 9.85 2.49 0.30
C PHE A 67 10.38 3.14 1.59
N LEU A 68 10.15 4.44 1.72
CA LEU A 68 10.44 5.22 2.92
C LEU A 68 9.12 5.67 3.52
N PHE A 69 8.82 5.20 4.73
CA PHE A 69 7.58 5.52 5.43
C PHE A 69 7.86 5.88 6.88
N ASP A 70 7.56 7.12 7.25
CA ASP A 70 7.64 7.63 8.61
C ASP A 70 6.27 8.14 9.03
N TYR A 71 5.80 7.69 10.18
CA TYR A 71 4.49 8.02 10.73
C TYR A 71 4.53 7.98 12.26
N SER A 72 3.59 8.68 12.88
CA SER A 72 3.29 8.56 14.30
C SER A 72 1.85 8.08 14.46
N ASP A 73 1.62 7.12 15.34
CA ASP A 73 0.29 6.63 15.69
C ASP A 73 0.21 6.48 17.21
N SER A 74 -0.74 7.16 17.84
CA SER A 74 -0.92 7.04 19.29
C SER A 74 -1.83 5.87 19.68
N ALA A 75 -2.49 5.22 18.72
CA ALA A 75 -3.30 4.04 19.00
C ALA A 75 -2.43 2.77 19.01
N HIS A 76 -2.48 1.99 20.10
CA HIS A 76 -1.77 0.71 20.17
C HIS A 76 -2.46 -0.38 19.33
N SER A 77 -3.78 -0.35 19.23
CA SER A 77 -4.56 -1.34 18.47
C SER A 77 -5.88 -0.74 17.98
N ARG A 78 -6.45 -1.37 16.95
CA ARG A 78 -7.78 -1.06 16.42
C ARG A 78 -8.52 -2.36 16.15
N ALA A 79 -9.84 -2.35 16.34
CA ALA A 79 -10.66 -3.47 15.90
C ALA A 79 -10.58 -3.62 14.37
N GLY A 80 -10.47 -4.85 13.87
CA GLY A 80 -10.41 -5.09 12.42
C GLY A 80 -11.61 -4.51 11.66
N SER A 81 -12.80 -4.50 12.27
CA SER A 81 -13.99 -3.86 11.70
C SER A 81 -13.86 -2.35 11.51
N VAL A 82 -13.10 -1.67 12.37
CA VAL A 82 -12.80 -0.23 12.24
C VAL A 82 -11.85 0.00 11.07
N VAL A 83 -10.79 -0.80 10.98
CA VAL A 83 -9.83 -0.73 9.86
C VAL A 83 -10.53 -1.02 8.52
N TYR A 84 -11.39 -2.03 8.48
CA TYR A 84 -12.14 -2.39 7.27
C TYR A 84 -13.05 -1.25 6.79
N LYS A 85 -13.79 -0.61 7.72
CA LYS A 85 -14.66 0.53 7.39
C LYS A 85 -13.85 1.74 6.91
N ALA A 86 -12.75 2.05 7.58
CA ALA A 86 -11.84 3.14 7.21
C ALA A 86 -11.31 2.96 5.77
N ILE A 87 -10.79 1.77 5.45
CA ILE A 87 -10.25 1.50 4.11
C ILE A 87 -11.35 1.43 3.04
N SER A 88 -12.53 0.92 3.36
CA SER A 88 -13.67 0.98 2.43
C SER A 88 -14.02 2.42 2.08
N ALA A 89 -14.11 3.30 3.08
CA ALA A 89 -14.45 4.71 2.87
C ALA A 89 -13.34 5.47 2.12
N CYS A 90 -12.07 5.15 2.37
CA CYS A 90 -10.94 5.67 1.59
C CYS A 90 -10.97 5.19 0.14
N SER A 91 -11.31 3.92 -0.10
CA SER A 91 -11.43 3.37 -1.45
C SER A 91 -12.52 4.09 -2.26
N ASP A 92 -13.60 4.49 -1.60
CA ASP A 92 -14.69 5.26 -2.19
C ASP A 92 -14.28 6.70 -2.52
N SER A 93 -13.54 7.38 -1.63
CA SER A 93 -13.08 8.75 -1.90
C SER A 93 -12.01 8.84 -2.99
N LEU A 94 -11.23 7.77 -3.17
CA LEU A 94 -10.25 7.64 -4.25
C LEU A 94 -10.88 7.23 -5.60
N ASP A 95 -12.21 7.06 -5.66
CA ASP A 95 -12.95 6.63 -6.85
C ASP A 95 -12.36 5.36 -7.48
N LEU A 96 -12.03 4.38 -6.63
CA LEU A 96 -11.49 3.11 -7.12
C LEU A 96 -12.58 2.33 -7.86
N SER A 97 -12.17 1.67 -8.95
CA SER A 97 -13.08 0.77 -9.66
C SER A 97 -13.61 -0.33 -8.73
N ASN A 98 -14.80 -0.84 -9.02
CA ASN A 98 -15.39 -1.93 -8.24
C ASN A 98 -14.44 -3.13 -8.08
N VAL A 99 -13.71 -3.47 -9.15
CA VAL A 99 -12.70 -4.55 -9.12
C VAL A 99 -11.57 -4.24 -8.14
N ALA A 100 -11.03 -3.01 -8.19
CA ALA A 100 -9.97 -2.58 -7.27
C ALA A 100 -10.45 -2.53 -5.82
N LYS A 101 -11.65 -1.97 -5.58
CA LYS A 101 -12.27 -1.94 -4.25
C LYS A 101 -12.49 -3.36 -3.70
N SER A 102 -13.02 -4.28 -4.51
CA SER A 102 -13.17 -5.68 -4.13
C SER A 102 -11.83 -6.33 -3.80
N PHE A 103 -10.79 -6.08 -4.59
CA PHE A 103 -9.45 -6.60 -4.33
C PHE A 103 -8.90 -6.09 -2.98
N VAL A 104 -9.00 -4.80 -2.70
CA VAL A 104 -8.56 -4.19 -1.44
C VAL A 104 -9.29 -4.81 -0.25
N LEU A 105 -10.63 -4.85 -0.29
CA LEU A 105 -11.45 -5.33 0.82
C LEU A 105 -11.29 -6.83 1.08
N ASN A 106 -11.13 -7.64 0.02
CA ASN A 106 -10.87 -9.06 0.16
C ASN A 106 -9.47 -9.35 0.68
N SER A 107 -8.47 -8.54 0.30
CA SER A 107 -7.11 -8.63 0.86
C SER A 107 -7.12 -8.33 2.36
N LEU A 108 -7.83 -7.28 2.78
CA LEU A 108 -7.99 -6.94 4.20
C LEU A 108 -8.68 -8.04 5.00
N LYS A 109 -9.73 -8.66 4.45
CA LYS A 109 -10.40 -9.78 5.10
C LYS A 109 -9.44 -10.94 5.40
N ARG A 110 -8.52 -11.27 4.48
CA ARG A 110 -7.53 -12.34 4.70
C ARG A 110 -6.44 -12.02 5.72
N ILE A 111 -6.22 -10.73 6.02
CA ILE A 111 -5.24 -10.29 7.02
C ILE A 111 -5.88 -10.23 8.41
N ILE A 112 -7.15 -9.84 8.47
CA ILE A 112 -7.89 -9.62 9.72
C ILE A 112 -8.56 -10.91 10.24
N LEU A 113 -8.98 -11.81 9.35
CA LEU A 113 -9.67 -13.07 9.65
C LEU A 113 -8.75 -14.25 9.38
#